data_AF-M1F6U1-F1
#
_entry.id   AF-M1F6U1-F1
#
_cell.length_a   1.000
_cell.length_b   1.000
_cell.length_c   1.000
_cell.angle_alpha   90.00
_cell.angle_beta   90.00
_cell.angle_gamma   90.00
#
_symmetry.space_group_name_H-M   'P 1'
#
loop_
_entity.id
_entity.type
_entity.pdbx_description
1 polymer ?
#
loop_
_entity_poly.entity_id
_entity_poly.type
_entity_poly.pdbx_seq_one_letter_code
_entity_poly.pdbx_strand_id
1 'polypeptide(L)' 'MKGLGLRKIGQSVVLEDTPSIRGMANRVDYLVRVEEN' A
#
# COMPACT_ATOMS: atom_id res chain seq x y z
N MET A 1 11.92 5.08 3.88
CA MET A 1 10.69 4.66 3.18
C MET A 1 9.55 4.66 4.21
N LYS A 2 8.74 5.72 4.27
CA LYS A 2 7.61 5.90 5.21
C LYS A 2 6.26 6.04 4.45
N GLY A 3 6.15 5.45 3.25
CA GLY A 3 5.12 5.81 2.26
C GLY A 3 3.76 5.15 2.44
N LEU A 4 3.70 3.88 2.85
CA LEU A 4 2.44 3.11 2.91
C LEU A 4 2.02 2.72 4.34
N GLY A 5 2.70 3.21 5.38
CA GLY A 5 2.37 2.86 6.78
C GLY A 5 2.66 1.40 7.19
N LEU A 6 3.21 0.58 6.30
CA LEU A 6 3.62 -0.80 6.57
C LEU A 6 4.95 -0.82 7.35
N ARG A 7 4.96 -1.46 8.52
CA ARG A 7 6.14 -1.56 9.41
C ARG A 7 6.56 -3.00 9.71
N LYS A 8 5.67 -3.97 9.52
CA LYS A 8 5.88 -5.40 9.80
C LYS A 8 5.27 -6.26 8.68
N ILE A 9 5.79 -7.48 8.50
CA ILE A 9 5.25 -8.46 7.54
C ILE A 9 3.83 -8.88 7.99
N GLY A 10 2.90 -8.97 7.04
CA GLY A 10 1.50 -9.38 7.29
C GLY A 10 0.60 -8.29 7.85
N GLN A 11 1.09 -7.05 7.99
CA GLN A 11 0.26 -5.91 8.39
C GLN A 11 -0.62 -5.46 7.22
N SER A 12 -1.92 -5.27 7.47
CA SER A 12 -2.83 -4.57 6.56
C SER A 12 -3.10 -3.16 7.07
N VAL A 13 -3.32 -2.23 6.15
CA VAL A 13 -3.73 -0.85 6.43
C VAL A 13 -4.75 -0.43 5.39
N VAL A 14 -5.76 0.34 5.81
CA VAL A 14 -6.74 0.94 4.90
C VAL A 14 -6.27 2.36 4.59
N LEU A 15 -6.25 2.70 3.31
CA LEU A 15 -5.82 3.99 2.81
C LEU A 15 -6.86 4.52 1.82
N GLU A 16 -6.99 5.84 1.73
CA GLU A 16 -7.86 6.47 0.74
C GLU A 16 -7.35 6.24 -0.69
N ASP A 17 -8.27 6.01 -1.62
CA ASP A 17 -7.94 5.83 -3.04
C ASP A 17 -7.59 7.16 -3.70
N THR A 18 -6.33 7.57 -3.53
CA THR A 18 -5.75 8.73 -4.19
C THR A 18 -4.75 8.29 -5.27
N PRO A 19 -4.60 9.04 -6.37
CA PRO A 19 -3.62 8.72 -7.42
C PRO A 19 -2.19 8.55 -6.90
N SER A 20 -1.82 9.34 -5.89
CA SER A 20 -0.50 9.25 -5.23
C SER A 20 -0.29 7.92 -4.51
N ILE A 21 -1.29 7.45 -3.75
CA ILE A 21 -1.21 6.17 -3.03
C ILE A 21 -1.20 5.01 -4.02
N ARG A 22 -2.04 5.06 -5.05
CA ARG A 22 -2.06 4.06 -6.12
C ARG A 22 -0.72 3.98 -6.86
N GLY A 23 -0.11 5.13 -7.16
CA GLY A 23 1.22 5.19 -7.77
C GLY A 23 2.32 4.59 -6.88
N MET A 24 2.26 4.81 -5.56
CA MET A 24 3.18 4.16 -4.63
C MET A 24 2.95 2.64 -4.56
N ALA A 25 1.71 2.19 -4.49
CA ALA A 25 1.36 0.76 -4.44
C ALA A 25 1.80 0.04 -5.72
N ASN A 26 1.54 0.61 -6.90
CA ASN A 26 1.96 0.06 -8.19
C ASN A 26 3.48 -0.09 -8.31
N ARG A 27 4.26 0.78 -7.67
CA ARG A 27 5.72 0.67 -7.67
C ARG A 27 6.23 -0.53 -6.86
N VAL A 28 5.45 -1.01 -5.90
CA VAL A 28 5.81 -2.11 -5.00
C VAL A 28 4.79 -3.25 -5.08
N ASP A 29 4.08 -3.37 -6.20
CA ASP A 29 3.01 -4.35 -6.42
C ASP A 29 3.46 -5.80 -6.23
N TYR A 30 4.73 -6.09 -6.49
CA TYR A 30 5.37 -7.37 -6.26
C TYR A 30 5.59 -7.72 -4.77
N LEU A 31 5.40 -6.75 -3.85
CA LEU A 31 5.59 -6.92 -2.40
C LEU A 31 4.28 -6.86 -1.60
N VAL A 32 3.21 -6.32 -2.19
CA VAL A 32 1.96 -6.04 -1.46
C VAL A 32 0.76 -6.53 -2.25
N ARG A 33 -0.29 -6.92 -1.54
CA ARG A 33 -1.60 -7.21 -2.14
C ARG A 33 -2.54 -6.06 -1.83
N VAL A 34 -3.18 -5.52 -2.86
CA VAL A 34 -4.22 -4.49 -2.73
C VAL A 34 -5.58 -5.17 -2.81
N GLU A 35 -6.49 -4.85 -1.90
CA GLU A 35 -7.84 -5.37 -1.82
C GLU A 35 -8.82 -4.20 -1.63
N GLU A 36 -10.01 -4.29 -2.22
CA GLU A 36 -11.09 -3.32 -2.02
C GLU A 36 -12.00 -3.82 -0.88
N ASN A 37 -12.32 -2.96 0.08
CA ASN A 37 -13.25 -3.22 1.19
C ASN A 37 -14.48 -2.30 1.08
#